data_AF-A0A376TM16-F1
#
_entry.id   AF-A0A376TM16-F1
#
_cell.length_a   1.000
_cell.length_b   1.000
_cell.length_c   1.000
_cell.angle_alpha   90.00
_cell.angle_beta   90.00
_cell.angle_gamma   90.00
#
_symmetry.space_group_name_H-M   'P 1'
#
loop_
_entity.id
_entity.type
_entity.pdbx_description
1 polymer ?
#
loop_
_entity_poly.entity_id
_entity_poly.type
_entity_poly.pdbx_seq_one_letter_code
_entity_poly.pdbx_strand_id
1 'polypeptide(L)'
;MKRLEGYRNFCNKLWNASRFVLMNTEGQDCGFNSGEMTLSLADRWILAEFNQTIKAYREALDSFRFDIAAGILYEFTWNQFCDWYLELTKPVMNGGTEAELRGTRHTLVTVLEGLLRLAHPIIPFITETIWQRVKVLCGITADTIMLQPVPAVRCISG
;
A
#
# COMPACT_ATOMS: atom_id res chain seq x y z
N MET A 1 2.25 17.98 -23.12
CA MET A 1 1.26 18.33 -22.08
C MET A 1 0.61 17.10 -21.44
N LYS A 2 -0.03 16.19 -22.19
CA LYS A 2 -0.72 14.98 -21.64
C LYS A 2 0.09 14.10 -20.67
N ARG A 3 1.42 13.99 -20.84
CA ARG A 3 2.29 13.16 -19.99
C ARG A 3 2.49 13.75 -18.58
N LEU A 4 2.66 15.07 -18.47
CA LEU A 4 2.80 15.76 -17.18
C LEU A 4 1.49 15.73 -16.39
N GLU A 5 0.37 15.87 -17.07
CA GLU A 5 -0.96 15.71 -16.48
C GLU A 5 -1.15 14.30 -15.90
N GLY A 6 -0.76 13.26 -16.65
CA GLY A 6 -0.77 11.88 -16.18
C GLY A 6 0.03 11.68 -14.88
N TYR A 7 1.23 12.26 -14.80
CA TYR A 7 2.06 12.19 -13.59
C TYR A 7 1.44 12.91 -12.40
N ARG A 8 0.88 14.10 -12.62
CA ARG A 8 0.16 14.83 -11.57
C ARG A 8 -1.04 14.03 -11.06
N ASN A 9 -1.78 13.42 -11.98
CA ASN A 9 -2.95 12.62 -11.65
C ASN A 9 -2.58 11.37 -10.85
N PHE A 10 -1.46 10.73 -11.16
CA PHE A 10 -0.94 9.61 -10.37
C PHE A 10 -0.61 10.03 -8.94
N CYS A 11 0.13 11.13 -8.74
CA CYS A 11 0.42 11.65 -7.41
C CYS A 11 -0.86 11.98 -6.62
N ASN A 12 -1.85 12.60 -7.27
CA ASN A 12 -3.16 12.88 -6.65
C ASN A 12 -3.90 11.60 -6.27
N LYS A 13 -3.87 10.57 -7.12
CA LYS A 13 -4.51 9.27 -6.86
C LYS A 13 -3.86 8.61 -5.63
N LEU A 14 -2.52 8.55 -5.58
CA LEU A 14 -1.79 8.01 -4.43
C LEU A 14 -2.09 8.79 -3.14
N TRP A 15 -2.13 10.12 -3.21
CA TRP A 15 -2.50 10.97 -2.07
C TRP A 15 -3.92 10.67 -1.55
N ASN A 16 -4.90 10.60 -2.45
CA ASN A 16 -6.29 10.34 -2.09
C ASN A 16 -6.48 8.92 -1.53
N ALA A 17 -5.82 7.92 -2.12
CA ALA A 17 -5.81 6.55 -1.59
C ALA A 17 -5.22 6.51 -0.17
N SER A 18 -4.09 7.19 0.03
CA SER A 18 -3.45 7.28 1.35
C SER A 18 -4.34 7.97 2.38
N ARG A 19 -5.04 9.04 1.98
CA ARG A 19 -6.03 9.70 2.84
C ARG A 19 -7.18 8.78 3.24
N PHE A 20 -7.69 7.98 2.31
CA PHE A 20 -8.73 7.00 2.61
C PHE A 20 -8.24 5.97 3.64
N VAL A 21 -7.05 5.41 3.45
CA VAL A 21 -6.47 4.45 4.39
C VAL A 21 -6.29 5.07 5.77
N LEU A 22 -5.62 6.23 5.85
CA LEU A 22 -5.35 6.91 7.13
C LEU A 22 -6.65 7.24 7.87
N MET A 23 -7.68 7.72 7.17
CA MET A 23 -8.99 8.04 7.77
C MET A 23 -9.67 6.81 8.39
N ASN A 24 -9.42 5.61 7.89
CA ASN A 24 -10.02 4.37 8.39
C ASN A 24 -9.15 3.61 9.40
N THR A 25 -7.94 4.10 9.69
CA THR A 25 -6.91 3.38 10.46
C THR A 25 -6.31 4.20 11.60
N GLU A 26 -6.22 5.53 11.48
CA GLU A 26 -5.76 6.39 12.56
C GLU A 26 -6.71 6.30 13.78
N GLY A 27 -6.13 6.02 14.95
CA GLY A 27 -6.89 5.81 16.19
C GLY A 27 -7.66 4.49 16.27
N GLN A 28 -7.45 3.57 15.32
CA GLN A 28 -8.10 2.26 15.28
C GLN A 28 -7.08 1.15 15.53
N ASP A 29 -7.57 0.00 16.00
CA ASP A 29 -6.76 -1.21 16.08
C ASP A 29 -6.52 -1.79 14.68
N CYS A 30 -5.25 -1.79 14.26
CA CYS A 30 -4.78 -2.28 12.97
C CYS A 30 -4.00 -3.60 13.10
N GLY A 31 -4.05 -4.27 14.26
CA GLY A 31 -3.48 -5.62 14.44
C GLY A 31 -1.94 -5.70 14.43
N PHE A 32 -1.22 -4.59 14.56
CA PHE A 32 0.25 -4.60 14.63
C PHE A 32 0.81 -4.94 16.02
N ASN A 33 0.01 -4.78 17.08
CA ASN A 33 0.43 -5.05 18.46
C ASN A 33 -0.03 -6.42 18.97
N SER A 34 -1.25 -6.84 18.62
CA SER A 34 -1.84 -8.15 18.94
C SER A 34 -3.28 -8.21 18.41
N GLY A 35 -3.94 -9.35 18.55
CA GLY A 35 -5.37 -9.50 18.35
C GLY A 35 -5.73 -10.41 17.18
N GLU A 36 -6.85 -11.12 17.32
CA GLU A 36 -7.37 -11.98 16.28
C GLU A 36 -7.72 -11.18 15.02
N MET A 37 -7.27 -11.65 13.85
CA MET A 37 -7.55 -11.01 12.57
C MET A 37 -8.18 -12.03 11.65
N THR A 38 -9.28 -11.63 11.02
CA THR A 38 -9.95 -12.43 10.00
C THR A 38 -9.77 -11.72 8.66
N LEU A 39 -8.94 -12.28 7.79
CA LEU A 39 -8.76 -11.74 6.44
C LEU A 39 -9.92 -12.15 5.53
N SER A 40 -10.48 -11.20 4.81
CA SER A 40 -11.44 -11.47 3.74
C SER A 40 -10.75 -12.09 2.51
N LEU A 41 -11.55 -12.54 1.53
CA LEU A 41 -11.00 -12.95 0.23
C LEU A 41 -10.28 -11.79 -0.47
N ALA A 42 -10.83 -10.58 -0.37
CA ALA A 42 -10.23 -9.38 -0.96
C ALA A 42 -8.88 -9.05 -0.32
N ASP A 43 -8.76 -9.18 1.01
CA ASP A 43 -7.51 -8.95 1.74
C ASP A 43 -6.42 -9.95 1.32
N ARG A 44 -6.76 -11.24 1.25
CA ARG A 44 -5.84 -12.27 0.77
C ARG A 44 -5.42 -12.05 -0.69
N TRP A 45 -6.37 -11.67 -1.55
CA TRP A 45 -6.11 -11.40 -2.95
C TRP A 45 -5.14 -10.23 -3.14
N ILE A 46 -5.38 -9.08 -2.52
CA ILE A 46 -4.50 -7.92 -2.73
C ILE A 46 -3.09 -8.17 -2.19
N LEU A 47 -2.94 -8.95 -1.12
CA LEU A 47 -1.62 -9.36 -0.60
C LEU A 47 -0.88 -10.24 -1.61
N ALA A 48 -1.59 -11.13 -2.30
CA ALA A 48 -1.03 -11.98 -3.35
C ALA A 48 -0.61 -11.14 -4.57
N GLU A 49 -1.47 -10.24 -5.04
CA GLU A 49 -1.15 -9.32 -6.14
C GLU A 49 0.02 -8.40 -5.80
N PHE A 50 0.08 -7.91 -4.55
CA PHE A 50 1.18 -7.07 -4.11
C PHE A 50 2.51 -7.83 -4.07
N ASN A 51 2.50 -9.10 -3.68
CA ASN A 51 3.68 -9.96 -3.76
C ASN A 51 4.17 -10.15 -5.21
N GLN A 52 3.25 -10.36 -6.16
CA GLN A 52 3.62 -10.45 -7.58
C GLN A 52 4.18 -9.12 -8.10
N THR A 53 3.57 -8.01 -7.68
CA THR A 53 4.03 -6.65 -8.00
C THR A 53 5.44 -6.40 -7.49
N ILE A 54 5.75 -6.77 -6.24
CA ILE A 54 7.10 -6.65 -5.67
C ILE A 54 8.11 -7.44 -6.52
N LYS A 55 7.79 -8.68 -6.89
CA LYS A 55 8.68 -9.53 -7.67
C LYS A 55 9.00 -8.90 -9.03
N ALA A 56 7.96 -8.52 -9.78
CA ALA A 56 8.12 -7.93 -11.10
C ALA A 56 8.83 -6.57 -11.05
N TYR A 57 8.52 -5.74 -10.04
CA TYR A 57 9.15 -4.45 -9.84
C TYR A 57 10.65 -4.59 -9.55
N ARG A 58 11.04 -5.55 -8.69
CA ARG A 58 12.45 -5.81 -8.37
C ARG A 58 13.21 -6.31 -9.59
N GLU A 59 12.65 -7.21 -10.37
CA GLU A 59 13.27 -7.70 -11.62
C GLU A 59 13.52 -6.55 -12.62
N ALA A 60 12.55 -5.62 -12.75
CA ALA A 60 12.70 -4.44 -13.57
C ALA A 60 13.81 -3.50 -13.05
N LEU A 61 13.90 -3.29 -11.72
CA LEU A 61 14.97 -2.49 -11.12
C LEU A 61 16.35 -3.13 -11.28
N ASP A 62 16.48 -4.44 -11.05
CA ASP A 62 17.74 -5.20 -11.20
C ASP A 62 18.24 -5.15 -12.65
N SER A 63 17.33 -4.97 -13.61
CA SER A 63 17.61 -4.81 -15.04
C SER A 63 17.71 -3.35 -15.49
N PHE A 64 17.73 -2.38 -14.57
CA PHE A 64 17.76 -0.94 -14.83
C PHE A 64 16.59 -0.41 -15.70
N ARG A 65 15.47 -1.13 -15.75
CA ARG A 65 14.26 -0.79 -16.52
C ARG A 65 13.27 0.01 -15.67
N PHE A 66 13.67 1.23 -15.31
CA PHE A 66 12.83 2.16 -14.53
C PHE A 66 11.49 2.49 -15.19
N ASP A 67 11.44 2.45 -16.53
CA ASP A 67 10.22 2.64 -17.30
C ASP A 67 9.20 1.51 -17.05
N ILE A 68 9.66 0.25 -17.02
CA ILE A 68 8.83 -0.91 -16.69
C ILE A 68 8.43 -0.86 -15.22
N ALA A 69 9.37 -0.56 -14.32
CA ALA A 69 9.13 -0.45 -12.89
C ALA A 69 8.03 0.60 -12.58
N ALA A 70 8.09 1.76 -13.24
CA ALA A 70 7.06 2.80 -13.12
C ALA A 70 5.70 2.35 -13.69
N GLY A 71 5.69 1.59 -14.78
CA GLY A 71 4.47 1.01 -15.35
C GLY A 71 3.79 0.01 -14.42
N ILE A 72 4.57 -0.89 -13.81
CA ILE A 72 4.10 -1.86 -12.82
C ILE A 72 3.47 -1.15 -11.61
N LEU A 73 4.14 -0.13 -11.08
CA LEU A 73 3.60 0.68 -9.98
C LEU A 73 2.31 1.38 -10.35
N TYR A 74 2.25 1.95 -11.56
CA TYR A 74 1.05 2.62 -12.04
C TYR A 74 -0.12 1.66 -12.09
N GLU A 75 0.06 0.49 -12.72
CA GLU A 75 -0.97 -0.53 -12.82
C GLU A 75 -1.47 -0.90 -11.42
N PHE A 76 -0.57 -1.37 -10.54
CA PHE A 76 -0.97 -1.89 -9.25
C PHE A 76 -1.69 -0.83 -8.42
N THR A 77 -1.14 0.39 -8.37
CA THR A 77 -1.74 1.47 -7.58
C THR A 77 -3.12 1.83 -8.10
N TRP A 78 -3.26 1.97 -9.42
CA TRP A 78 -4.49 2.50 -10.01
C TRP A 78 -5.57 1.42 -10.06
N ASN A 79 -5.25 0.29 -10.68
CA ASN A 79 -6.24 -0.72 -11.03
C ASN A 79 -6.50 -1.68 -9.88
N GLN A 80 -5.45 -2.25 -9.26
CA GLN A 80 -5.63 -3.28 -8.22
C GLN A 80 -5.97 -2.65 -6.88
N PHE A 81 -5.16 -1.69 -6.43
CA PHE A 81 -5.31 -1.10 -5.10
C PHE A 81 -6.49 -0.13 -5.07
N CYS A 82 -6.49 0.91 -5.91
CA CYS A 82 -7.50 1.97 -5.81
C CYS A 82 -8.87 1.58 -6.39
N ASP A 83 -8.91 1.05 -7.61
CA ASP A 83 -10.19 0.79 -8.30
C ASP A 83 -10.89 -0.45 -7.75
N TRP A 84 -10.14 -1.47 -7.30
CA TRP A 84 -10.70 -2.69 -6.73
C TRP A 84 -10.59 -2.75 -5.20
N TYR A 85 -9.39 -2.88 -4.65
CA TYR A 85 -9.26 -3.25 -3.24
C TYR A 85 -9.90 -2.24 -2.28
N LEU A 86 -9.67 -0.92 -2.46
CA LEU A 86 -10.30 0.10 -1.63
C LEU A 86 -11.83 0.02 -1.67
N GLU A 87 -12.42 -0.24 -2.84
CA GLU A 87 -13.87 -0.41 -2.99
C GLU A 87 -14.36 -1.68 -2.30
N LEU A 88 -13.63 -2.79 -2.43
CA LEU A 88 -13.93 -4.08 -1.82
C LEU A 88 -13.79 -4.07 -0.29
N THR A 89 -13.05 -3.13 0.30
CA THR A 89 -12.98 -2.97 1.76
C THR A 89 -14.26 -2.36 2.37
N LYS A 90 -15.05 -1.62 1.59
CA LYS A 90 -16.17 -0.82 2.11
C LYS A 90 -17.25 -1.64 2.82
N PRO A 91 -17.66 -2.83 2.34
CA PRO A 91 -18.63 -3.66 3.06
C PRO A 91 -18.16 -4.05 4.47
N VAL A 92 -16.88 -4.43 4.62
CA VAL A 92 -16.29 -4.74 5.94
C VAL A 92 -16.24 -3.49 6.81
N MET A 93 -15.82 -2.35 6.26
CA MET A 93 -15.75 -1.09 7.01
C MET A 93 -17.12 -0.58 7.49
N ASN A 94 -18.22 -0.99 6.85
CA ASN A 94 -19.57 -0.54 7.17
C ASN A 94 -20.34 -1.47 8.13
N GLY A 95 -19.76 -2.58 8.58
CA GLY A 95 -20.48 -3.50 9.47
C GLY A 95 -19.83 -4.86 9.73
N GLY A 96 -18.53 -5.00 9.44
CA GLY A 96 -17.77 -6.20 9.79
C GLY A 96 -17.58 -6.35 11.29
N THR A 97 -17.25 -7.56 11.72
CA THR A 97 -16.84 -7.85 13.10
C THR A 97 -15.50 -7.18 13.43
N GLU A 98 -15.16 -7.03 14.72
CA GLU A 98 -13.87 -6.44 15.13
C GLU A 98 -12.66 -7.18 14.54
N ALA A 99 -12.71 -8.51 14.43
CA ALA A 99 -11.63 -9.30 13.83
C ALA A 99 -11.50 -9.05 12.32
N GLU A 100 -12.60 -8.87 11.60
CA GLU A 100 -12.60 -8.54 10.16
C GLU A 100 -12.13 -7.10 9.93
N LEU A 101 -12.63 -6.13 10.72
CA LEU A 101 -12.19 -4.74 10.67
C LEU A 101 -10.68 -4.64 10.91
N ARG A 102 -10.16 -5.34 11.94
CA ARG A 102 -8.73 -5.40 12.23
C ARG A 102 -7.95 -6.00 11.06
N GLY A 103 -8.41 -7.10 10.49
CA GLY A 103 -7.79 -7.75 9.34
C GLY A 103 -7.71 -6.85 8.09
N THR A 104 -8.81 -6.18 7.75
CA THR A 104 -8.85 -5.25 6.61
C THR A 104 -8.00 -4.00 6.86
N ARG A 105 -8.03 -3.42 8.07
CA ARG A 105 -7.16 -2.28 8.44
C ARG A 105 -5.68 -2.66 8.38
N HIS A 106 -5.32 -3.82 8.93
CA HIS A 106 -3.96 -4.35 8.88
C HIS A 106 -3.46 -4.46 7.44
N THR A 107 -4.32 -5.00 6.56
CA THR A 107 -3.99 -5.21 5.15
C THR A 107 -3.86 -3.89 4.39
N LEU A 108 -4.79 -2.94 4.58
CA LEU A 108 -4.70 -1.59 4.01
C LEU A 108 -3.39 -0.89 4.37
N VAL A 109 -3.02 -0.89 5.65
CA VAL A 109 -1.78 -0.24 6.13
C VAL A 109 -0.55 -0.96 5.58
N THR A 110 -0.54 -2.31 5.60
CA THR A 110 0.58 -3.12 5.12
C THR A 110 0.85 -2.89 3.62
N VAL A 111 -0.19 -2.89 2.80
CA VAL A 111 -0.07 -2.67 1.35
C VAL A 111 0.32 -1.22 1.06
N LEU A 112 -0.28 -0.24 1.73
CA LEU A 112 0.07 1.17 1.54
C LEU A 112 1.53 1.46 1.92
N GLU A 113 1.97 1.00 3.09
CA GLU A 113 3.35 1.20 3.57
C GLU A 113 4.36 0.61 2.57
N GLY A 114 4.12 -0.62 2.12
CA GLY A 114 4.96 -1.26 1.11
C GLY A 114 4.94 -0.53 -0.23
N LEU A 115 3.75 -0.09 -0.68
CA LEU A 115 3.60 0.65 -1.94
C LEU A 115 4.37 1.96 -1.92
N LEU A 116 4.34 2.70 -0.79
CA LEU A 116 5.11 3.93 -0.64
C LEU A 116 6.61 3.66 -0.74
N ARG A 117 7.11 2.56 -0.16
CA ARG A 117 8.52 2.17 -0.28
C ARG A 117 8.90 1.81 -1.72
N LEU A 118 8.04 1.10 -2.47
CA LEU A 118 8.31 0.82 -3.89
C LEU A 118 8.26 2.09 -4.75
N ALA A 119 7.39 3.03 -4.43
CA ALA A 119 7.24 4.26 -5.21
C ALA A 119 8.32 5.32 -4.91
N HIS A 120 8.97 5.25 -3.74
CA HIS A 120 9.91 6.26 -3.27
C HIS A 120 11.08 6.58 -4.23
N PRO A 121 11.72 5.61 -4.90
CA PRO A 121 12.78 5.90 -5.87
C PRO A 121 12.34 6.78 -7.06
N ILE A 122 11.03 6.91 -7.32
CA ILE A 122 10.48 7.64 -8.47
C ILE A 122 9.80 8.95 -8.02
N ILE A 123 9.10 8.93 -6.88
CA ILE A 123 8.34 10.09 -6.36
C ILE A 123 8.64 10.34 -4.87
N PRO A 124 9.88 10.75 -4.53
CA PRO A 124 10.40 10.68 -3.16
C PRO A 124 9.69 11.61 -2.17
N PHE A 125 9.35 12.84 -2.59
CA PHE A 125 8.81 13.84 -1.67
C PHE A 125 7.39 13.52 -1.16
N ILE A 126 6.51 13.09 -2.07
CA ILE A 126 5.13 12.76 -1.70
C ILE A 126 5.08 11.45 -0.90
N THR A 127 5.89 10.46 -1.28
CA THR A 127 5.97 9.18 -0.56
C THR A 127 6.52 9.37 0.84
N GLU A 128 7.58 10.17 1.02
CA GLU A 128 8.09 10.56 2.34
C GLU A 128 7.01 11.24 3.17
N THR A 129 6.35 12.26 2.62
CA THR A 129 5.29 13.01 3.32
C THR A 129 4.17 12.10 3.83
N ILE A 130 3.72 11.15 3.00
CA ILE A 130 2.68 10.20 3.39
C ILE A 130 3.23 9.18 4.40
N TRP A 131 4.41 8.64 4.15
CA TRP A 131 5.00 7.57 4.95
C TRP A 131 5.29 7.99 6.38
N GLN A 132 5.64 9.26 6.63
CA GLN A 132 5.79 9.79 7.99
C GLN A 132 4.53 9.63 8.85
N ARG A 133 3.33 9.63 8.23
CA ARG A 133 2.07 9.34 8.94
C ARG A 133 1.83 7.84 9.07
N VAL A 134 2.05 7.09 8.00
CA VAL A 134 1.82 5.64 7.95
C VAL A 134 2.75 4.89 8.91
N LYS A 135 4.03 5.29 9.03
CA LYS A 135 5.05 4.61 9.85
C LYS A 135 4.63 4.47 11.32
N VAL A 136 3.86 5.44 11.83
CA VAL A 136 3.35 5.44 13.21
C VAL A 136 2.37 4.27 13.43
N LEU A 137 1.52 3.98 12.45
CA LEU A 137 0.55 2.87 12.52
C LEU A 137 1.24 1.50 12.53
N CYS A 138 2.40 1.40 11.88
CA CYS A 138 3.22 0.18 11.82
C CYS A 138 4.22 0.05 12.98
N GLY A 139 4.29 1.02 13.90
CA GLY A 139 5.30 1.04 14.97
C GLY A 139 6.74 1.26 14.47
N ILE A 140 6.92 1.82 13.27
CA ILE A 140 8.24 2.10 12.69
C ILE A 140 8.78 3.43 13.22
N THR A 141 9.96 3.40 13.82
CA THR A 141 10.61 4.56 14.44
C THR A 141 11.65 5.25 13.55
N ALA A 142 11.92 4.72 12.35
CA ALA A 142 12.95 5.26 11.47
C ALA A 142 12.60 6.66 10.94
N ASP A 143 13.63 7.48 10.74
CA ASP A 143 13.46 8.91 10.41
C ASP A 143 12.99 9.17 8.98
N THR A 144 13.36 8.32 8.02
CA THR A 144 13.05 8.50 6.59
C THR A 144 12.74 7.18 5.92
N ILE A 145 11.81 7.23 4.95
CA ILE A 145 11.50 6.08 4.09
C ILE A 145 12.68 5.70 3.19
N MET A 146 13.56 6.65 2.86
CA MET A 146 14.68 6.46 1.94
C MET A 146 15.67 5.38 2.41
N LEU A 147 15.81 5.21 3.73
CA LEU A 147 16.70 4.21 4.33
C LEU A 147 16.01 2.90 4.65
N GLN A 148 14.72 2.76 4.30
CA GLN A 148 14.00 1.51 4.50
C GLN A 148 14.35 0.49 3.42
N PRO A 149 14.40 -0.81 3.77
CA PRO A 149 14.63 -1.85 2.78
C PRO A 149 13.51 -1.87 1.74
N VAL A 150 13.85 -2.17 0.48
CA VAL A 150 12.85 -2.46 -0.56
C VAL A 150 11.99 -3.64 -0.10
N PRO A 151 10.65 -3.56 -0.22
CA PRO A 151 9.75 -4.66 0.13
C PRO A 151 10.20 -6.00 -0.44
N ALA A 152 10.08 -7.05 0.38
CA ALA A 152 10.32 -8.42 -0.01
C ALA A 152 8.98 -9.17 -0.05
N VAL A 153 8.91 -10.21 -0.89
CA VAL A 153 7.75 -11.12 -0.96
C VAL A 153 7.56 -11.77 0.41
N ARG A 154 6.33 -11.70 0.93
CA ARG A 154 5.97 -12.30 2.23
C ARG A 154 5.10 -13.53 2.03
N CYS A 155 5.28 -14.55 2.87
CA CYS A 155 4.31 -15.64 2.94
C CYS A 155 2.97 -15.09 3.46
N ILE A 156 1.89 -15.35 2.73
CA ILE A 156 0.53 -15.06 3.17
C ILE A 156 0.11 -16.28 3.98
N SER A 157 0.32 -16.26 5.30
CA SER A 157 -0.20 -17.29 6.19
C SER A 157 -1.73 -17.21 6.20
N GLY A 158 -2.37 -18.34 5.91
CA GLY A 158 -3.83 -18.51 5.88
C GLY A 158 -4.44 -18.66 7.26
#